data_AF-A0A923WBK5-F1
#
_entry.id   AF-A0A923WBK5-F1
#
_cell.length_a   1.000
_cell.length_b   1.000
_cell.length_c   1.000
_cell.angle_alpha   90.00
_cell.angle_beta   90.00
_cell.angle_gamma   90.00
#
_symmetry.space_group_name_H-M   'P 1'
#
loop_
_entity.id
_entity.type
_entity.pdbx_description
1 polymer ?
#
loop_
_entity_poly.entity_id
_entity_poly.type
_entity_poly.pdbx_seq_one_letter_code
_entity_poly.pdbx_strand_id
1 'polypeptide(L)'
;NRTIKRFLDEIQQPLFPGTTPLLLIDLDGPATTAPAVLAAKSLTPHAAHTFWMVQEMEAWFLSQPTVIDRVFKKPVSAHLPKTPPDAVSKPGDELTKATKTARAEPYHKTSHPPDLLLRLDLPALRRVFPDVGRLLVVLTT
;
A
#
# COMPACT_ATOMS: atom_id res chain seq x y z
N ASN A 1 1.98 19.91 -11.57
CA ASN A 1 2.61 18.58 -11.40
C ASN A 1 2.72 17.91 -12.78
N ARG A 2 3.94 17.66 -13.29
CA ARG A 2 4.20 17.19 -14.66
C ARG A 2 3.60 15.81 -14.94
N THR A 3 3.56 14.93 -13.94
CA THR A 3 3.02 13.57 -14.06
C THR A 3 1.50 13.58 -14.25
N ILE A 4 0.78 14.41 -13.48
CA ILE A 4 -0.67 14.54 -13.59
C ILE A 4 -1.07 15.09 -14.96
N LYS A 5 -0.35 16.11 -15.44
CA LYS A 5 -0.61 16.68 -16.78
C LYS A 5 -0.46 15.60 -17.86
N ARG A 6 0.65 14.85 -17.82
CA ARG A 6 0.91 13.75 -18.75
C ARG A 6 -0.19 12.68 -18.70
N PHE A 7 -0.65 12.30 -17.51
CA PHE A 7 -1.77 11.36 -17.36
C PHE A 7 -3.06 11.86 -18.01
N LEU A 8 -3.41 13.13 -17.83
CA LEU A 8 -4.60 13.72 -18.46
C LEU A 8 -4.47 13.74 -19.99
N ASP A 9 -3.28 14.07 -20.50
CA ASP A 9 -2.99 14.03 -21.94
C ASP A 9 -3.11 12.59 -22.48
N GLU A 10 -2.60 11.59 -21.76
CA GLU A 10 -2.66 10.17 -22.14
C GLU A 10 -4.08 9.59 -22.07
N ILE A 11 -4.94 10.07 -21.16
CA ILE A 11 -6.37 9.70 -21.15
C ILE A 11 -7.06 10.15 -22.44
N GLN A 12 -6.70 11.32 -22.96
CA GLN A 12 -7.28 11.84 -24.22
C GLN A 12 -6.64 11.20 -25.45
N GLN A 13 -5.34 10.91 -25.38
CA GLN A 13 -4.56 10.32 -26.47
C GLN A 13 -3.63 9.23 -25.91
N PRO A 14 -4.11 7.98 -25.83
CA PRO A 14 -3.30 6.89 -25.30
C PRO A 14 -2.04 6.69 -26.14
N LEU A 15 -0.88 6.61 -25.47
CA LEU A 15 0.40 6.32 -26.13
C LEU A 15 0.40 4.94 -26.81
N PHE A 16 -0.37 4.01 -26.28
CA PHE A 16 -0.52 2.66 -26.83
C PHE A 16 -2.01 2.41 -27.13
N PRO A 17 -2.38 2.18 -28.39
CA PRO A 17 -3.75 1.84 -28.77
C PRO A 17 -4.26 0.63 -28.00
N GLY A 18 -5.47 0.71 -27.45
CA GLY A 18 -6.09 -0.38 -26.66
C GLY A 18 -5.63 -0.45 -25.21
N THR A 19 -4.81 0.49 -24.73
CA THR A 19 -4.41 0.55 -23.31
C THR A 19 -5.19 1.62 -22.55
N THR A 20 -5.38 1.39 -21.26
CA THR A 20 -5.98 2.36 -20.33
C THR A 20 -4.88 2.93 -19.44
N PRO A 21 -4.56 4.24 -19.53
CA PRO A 21 -3.62 4.88 -18.63
C PRO A 21 -4.14 4.83 -17.19
N LEU A 22 -3.26 4.45 -16.25
CA LEU A 22 -3.56 4.42 -14.82
C LEU A 22 -2.62 5.37 -14.09
N LEU A 23 -3.15 6.12 -13.14
CA LEU A 23 -2.36 6.98 -12.28
C LEU A 23 -2.24 6.36 -10.90
N LEU A 24 -1.01 5.98 -10.51
CA LEU A 24 -0.70 5.59 -9.14
C LEU A 24 -0.19 6.82 -8.39
N ILE A 25 -0.87 7.20 -7.31
CA ILE A 25 -0.51 8.32 -6.44
C ILE A 25 -0.14 7.79 -5.06
N ASP A 26 1.04 8.19 -4.58
CA ASP A 26 1.42 7.95 -3.19
C ASP A 26 0.57 8.82 -2.26
N LEU A 27 -0.10 8.18 -1.32
CA LEU A 27 -0.88 8.86 -0.30
C LEU A 27 0.02 8.96 0.93
N ASP A 28 0.63 10.15 1.15
CA ASP A 28 1.46 10.48 2.31
C ASP A 28 0.64 10.54 3.64
N GLY A 29 -0.31 9.62 3.83
CA GLY A 29 -1.29 9.61 4.90
C GLY A 29 -2.33 8.49 4.78
N PRO A 30 -3.27 8.40 5.73
CA PRO A 30 -4.31 7.37 5.73
C PRO A 30 -5.27 7.52 4.54
N ALA A 31 -5.89 6.41 4.11
CA ALA A 31 -6.80 6.33 2.97
C ALA A 31 -7.93 7.39 2.97
N THR A 32 -8.36 7.79 4.16
CA THR A 32 -9.40 8.83 4.37
C THR A 32 -9.03 10.19 3.78
N THR A 33 -7.76 10.45 3.51
CA THR A 33 -7.29 11.69 2.88
C THR A 33 -7.45 11.70 1.36
N ALA A 34 -7.66 10.54 0.71
CA ALA A 34 -7.71 10.42 -0.74
C ALA A 34 -8.75 11.31 -1.44
N PRO A 35 -10.00 11.47 -0.95
CA PRO A 35 -10.98 12.34 -1.60
C PRO A 35 -10.55 13.82 -1.63
N ALA A 36 -9.94 14.30 -0.55
CA ALA A 36 -9.43 15.67 -0.48
C ALA A 36 -8.27 15.89 -1.46
N VAL A 37 -7.40 14.88 -1.62
CA VAL A 37 -6.27 14.92 -2.56
C VAL A 37 -6.76 14.90 -4.01
N LEU A 38 -7.81 14.14 -4.34
CA LEU A 38 -8.44 14.17 -5.67
C LEU A 38 -8.98 15.54 -6.02
N ALA A 39 -9.74 16.14 -5.11
CA ALA A 39 -10.34 17.44 -5.30
C ALA A 39 -9.26 18.51 -5.51
N ALA A 40 -8.22 18.52 -4.66
CA ALA A 40 -7.10 19.46 -4.75
C ALA A 40 -6.31 19.33 -6.07
N LYS A 41 -6.34 18.16 -6.72
CA LYS A 41 -5.63 17.88 -7.97
C LYS A 41 -6.55 17.90 -9.21
N SER A 42 -7.83 18.21 -9.05
CA SER A 42 -8.86 18.15 -10.11
C SER A 42 -8.96 16.76 -10.77
N LEU A 43 -8.71 15.70 -10.00
CA LEU A 43 -8.71 14.32 -10.48
C LEU A 43 -10.02 13.57 -10.20
N THR A 44 -10.99 14.21 -9.54
CA THR A 44 -12.30 13.64 -9.22
C THR A 44 -12.98 12.94 -10.42
N PRO A 45 -12.98 13.50 -11.65
CA PRO A 45 -13.57 12.83 -12.82
C PRO A 45 -12.85 11.54 -13.24
N HIS A 46 -11.60 11.37 -12.83
CA HIS A 46 -10.72 10.26 -13.21
C HIS A 46 -10.45 9.30 -12.04
N ALA A 47 -11.28 9.34 -10.99
CA ALA A 47 -11.11 8.52 -9.79
C ALA A 47 -11.05 7.01 -10.09
N ALA A 48 -11.76 6.54 -11.11
CA ALA A 48 -11.74 5.13 -11.54
C ALA A 48 -10.36 4.68 -12.06
N HIS A 49 -9.61 5.59 -12.70
CA HIS A 49 -8.28 5.38 -13.25
C HIS A 49 -7.16 5.83 -12.30
N THR A 50 -7.52 6.33 -11.13
CA THR A 50 -6.59 6.75 -10.08
C THR A 50 -6.55 5.70 -8.98
N PHE A 51 -5.35 5.24 -8.68
CA PHE A 51 -5.05 4.26 -7.65
C PHE A 51 -4.16 4.93 -6.62
N TRP A 52 -4.39 4.58 -5.37
CA TRP A 52 -3.59 5.07 -4.27
C TRP A 52 -2.63 3.98 -3.87
N MET A 53 -1.36 4.33 -3.78
CA MET A 53 -0.47 3.60 -2.89
C MET A 53 -0.86 4.07 -1.48
N VAL A 54 -1.90 3.47 -0.91
CA VAL A 54 -2.28 3.74 0.48
C VAL A 54 -1.24 3.07 1.36
N GLN A 55 -0.47 3.91 2.05
CA GLN A 55 0.53 3.55 3.04
C GLN A 55 1.71 2.74 2.51
N GLU A 56 2.82 2.82 3.24
CA GLU A 56 3.99 2.00 2.96
C GLU A 56 3.56 0.52 2.93
N MET A 57 4.19 -0.28 2.07
CA MET A 57 3.98 -1.73 1.95
C MET A 57 3.98 -2.45 3.32
N GLU A 58 4.65 -1.89 4.32
CA GLU A 58 4.63 -2.34 5.70
C GLU A 58 3.23 -2.44 6.31
N ALA A 59 2.26 -1.62 5.88
CA ALA A 59 0.85 -1.76 6.27
C ALA A 59 0.30 -3.14 5.89
N TRP A 60 0.74 -3.69 4.76
CA TRP A 60 0.35 -5.04 4.34
C TRP A 60 0.93 -6.08 5.29
N PHE A 61 2.16 -5.91 5.75
CA PHE A 61 2.76 -6.79 6.76
C PHE A 61 2.00 -6.72 8.08
N LEU A 62 1.63 -5.52 8.53
CA LEU A 62 0.84 -5.31 9.75
C LEU A 62 -0.52 -6.02 9.70
N SER A 63 -1.11 -6.16 8.52
CA SER A 63 -2.38 -6.88 8.34
C SER A 63 -2.29 -8.40 8.51
N GLN A 64 -1.08 -8.96 8.46
CA GLN A 64 -0.83 -10.40 8.55
C GLN A 64 0.21 -10.69 9.64
N PRO A 65 -0.12 -10.46 10.93
CA PRO A 65 0.83 -10.54 12.04
C PRO A 65 1.56 -11.88 12.16
N THR A 66 0.90 -12.98 11.78
CA THR A 66 1.49 -14.33 11.82
C THR A 66 2.62 -14.52 10.80
N VAL A 67 2.62 -13.76 9.70
CA VAL A 67 3.71 -13.74 8.72
C VAL A 67 4.96 -13.11 9.32
N ILE A 68 4.78 -12.01 10.06
CA ILE A 68 5.87 -11.32 10.76
C ILE A 68 6.52 -12.27 11.76
N ASP A 69 5.72 -12.94 12.61
CA ASP A 69 6.26 -13.86 13.62
C ASP A 69 7.08 -14.99 12.99
N ARG A 70 6.64 -15.49 11.83
CA ARG A 70 7.33 -16.55 11.09
C ARG A 70 8.68 -16.09 10.53
N VAL A 71 8.74 -14.88 9.98
CA VAL A 71 9.97 -14.31 9.41
C VAL A 71 10.99 -14.03 10.52
N PHE A 72 10.56 -13.37 11.59
CA PHE A 72 11.43 -12.99 12.71
C PHE A 72 11.67 -14.12 13.72
N LYS A 73 10.95 -15.25 13.59
CA LYS A 73 10.99 -16.41 14.50
C LYS A 73 10.78 -16.01 15.97
N LYS A 74 9.97 -14.99 16.21
CA LYS A 74 9.67 -14.38 17.51
C LYS A 74 8.24 -13.84 17.53
N PRO A 75 7.61 -13.69 18.71
CA PRO A 75 6.26 -13.14 18.84
C PRO A 75 6.27 -11.60 18.68
N VAL A 76 6.67 -11.10 17.51
CA VAL A 76 6.68 -9.67 17.18
C VAL A 76 5.26 -9.12 17.12
N SER A 77 4.31 -9.94 16.65
CA SER A 77 2.88 -9.62 16.54
C SER A 77 2.28 -9.09 17.85
N ALA A 78 2.75 -9.58 19.00
CA ALA A 78 2.28 -9.16 20.32
C ALA A 78 2.58 -7.68 20.64
N HIS A 79 3.48 -7.05 19.88
CA HIS A 79 3.92 -5.68 20.07
C HIS A 79 3.49 -4.74 18.92
N LEU A 80 2.70 -5.23 17.97
CA LEU A 80 2.17 -4.42 16.88
C LEU A 80 1.08 -3.45 17.37
N PRO A 81 0.84 -2.34 16.64
CA PRO A 81 -0.26 -1.45 16.93
C PRO A 81 -1.60 -2.17 16.85
N LYS A 82 -2.54 -1.82 17.74
CA LYS A 82 -3.93 -2.32 17.69
C LYS A 82 -4.79 -1.58 16.68
N THR A 83 -4.30 -0.46 16.16
CA THR A 83 -4.95 0.34 15.13
C THR A 83 -5.11 -0.51 13.86
N PRO A 84 -6.24 -0.39 13.13
CA PRO A 84 -6.39 -1.02 11.82
C PRO A 84 -5.19 -0.75 10.91
N PRO A 85 -4.65 -1.75 10.20
CA PRO A 85 -3.44 -1.61 9.40
C PRO A 85 -3.51 -0.46 8.38
N ASP A 86 -4.68 -0.26 7.76
CA ASP A 86 -5.01 0.78 6.79
C ASP A 86 -5.11 2.20 7.39
N ALA A 87 -5.05 2.31 8.71
CA ALA A 87 -5.10 3.56 9.46
C ALA A 87 -3.77 3.89 10.17
N VAL A 88 -2.75 3.03 10.09
CA VAL A 88 -1.43 3.28 10.69
C VAL A 88 -0.65 4.30 9.86
N SER A 89 -0.34 5.47 10.44
CA SER A 89 0.32 6.57 9.71
C SER A 89 1.75 6.26 9.27
N LYS A 90 2.50 5.47 10.05
CA LYS A 90 3.90 5.11 9.78
C LYS A 90 4.15 3.62 10.06
N PRO A 91 3.66 2.73 9.20
CA PRO A 91 3.65 1.30 9.48
C PRO A 91 5.07 0.72 9.58
N GLY A 92 6.05 1.22 8.81
CA GLY A 92 7.44 0.77 8.93
C GLY A 92 8.12 1.17 10.23
N ASP A 93 7.78 2.33 10.80
CA ASP A 93 8.30 2.75 12.10
C ASP A 93 7.72 1.88 13.22
N GLU A 94 6.42 1.56 13.16
CA GLU A 94 5.77 0.65 14.10
C GLU A 94 6.34 -0.77 14.01
N LEU A 95 6.62 -1.28 12.80
CA LEU A 95 7.25 -2.59 12.62
C LEU A 95 8.69 -2.62 13.18
N THR A 96 9.44 -1.53 13.01
CA THR A 96 10.78 -1.35 13.60
C THR A 96 10.72 -1.32 15.13
N LYS A 97 9.73 -0.64 15.70
CA LYS A 97 9.51 -0.59 17.15
C LYS A 97 9.11 -1.95 17.71
N ALA A 98 8.20 -2.65 17.05
CA ALA A 98 7.72 -3.96 17.49
C ALA A 98 8.84 -5.01 17.47
N THR A 99 9.62 -5.08 16.39
CA THR A 99 10.77 -6.00 16.29
C THR A 99 11.80 -5.76 17.40
N LYS A 100 12.15 -4.49 17.67
CA LYS A 100 13.02 -4.12 18.80
C LYS A 100 12.46 -4.55 20.15
N THR A 101 11.16 -4.34 20.37
CA THR A 101 10.49 -4.67 21.64
C THR A 101 10.45 -6.18 21.88
N ALA A 102 10.19 -6.95 20.82
CA ALA A 102 10.25 -8.42 20.81
C ALA A 102 11.68 -8.99 20.95
N ARG A 103 12.69 -8.12 21.05
CA ARG A 103 14.12 -8.45 20.99
C ARG A 103 14.49 -9.25 19.74
N ALA A 104 13.75 -9.07 18.64
CA ALA A 104 14.08 -9.64 17.34
C ALA A 104 15.19 -8.83 16.66
N GLU A 105 15.68 -9.33 15.52
CA GLU A 105 16.46 -8.51 14.61
C GLU A 105 15.61 -7.28 14.21
N PRO A 106 16.15 -6.06 14.27
CA PRO A 106 15.42 -4.85 13.87
C PRO A 106 14.91 -4.98 12.43
N TYR A 107 13.68 -4.55 12.20
CA TYR A 107 13.17 -4.47 10.83
C TYR A 107 14.02 -3.52 9.96
N HIS A 108 14.38 -3.98 8.76
CA HIS A 108 15.11 -3.24 7.74
C HIS A 108 14.23 -3.11 6.49
N LYS A 109 13.96 -1.85 6.10
CA LYS A 109 13.06 -1.50 4.97
C LYS A 109 13.51 -2.00 3.59
N THR A 110 14.70 -2.61 3.47
CA THR A 110 15.26 -3.09 2.20
C THR A 110 15.50 -4.60 2.18
N SER A 111 15.97 -5.20 3.28
CA SER A 111 16.33 -6.62 3.31
C SER A 111 15.18 -7.55 3.65
N HIS A 112 14.24 -7.13 4.51
CA HIS A 112 13.14 -7.98 4.97
C HIS A 112 11.88 -7.98 4.09
N PRO A 113 11.54 -6.91 3.34
CA PRO A 113 10.36 -6.93 2.51
C PRO A 113 10.22 -8.09 1.52
N PRO A 114 11.29 -8.51 0.80
CA PRO A 114 11.15 -9.62 -0.15
C PRO A 114 10.61 -10.90 0.51
N ASP A 115 11.15 -11.25 1.67
CA ASP A 115 10.74 -12.44 2.42
C ASP A 115 9.33 -12.32 3.00
N LEU A 116 8.95 -11.13 3.46
CA LEU A 116 7.61 -10.86 3.97
C LEU A 116 6.57 -10.91 2.84
N LEU A 117 6.83 -10.25 1.71
CA LEU A 117 5.96 -10.23 0.54
C LEU A 117 5.65 -11.62 0.00
N LEU A 118 6.67 -12.48 -0.14
CA LEU A 118 6.52 -13.85 -0.62
C LEU A 118 5.60 -14.71 0.25
N ARG A 119 5.32 -14.28 1.48
CA ARG A 119 4.54 -15.02 2.48
C ARG A 119 3.16 -14.40 2.73
N LEU A 120 2.85 -13.26 2.13
CA LEU A 120 1.54 -12.64 2.25
C LEU A 120 0.47 -13.47 1.54
N ASP A 121 -0.66 -13.65 2.23
CA ASP A 121 -1.88 -14.19 1.65
C ASP A 121 -2.63 -13.07 0.90
N LEU A 122 -2.62 -13.14 -0.42
CA LEU A 122 -3.23 -12.14 -1.29
C LEU A 122 -4.76 -12.04 -1.12
N PRO A 123 -5.53 -13.16 -1.09
CA PRO A 123 -6.93 -13.13 -0.68
C PRO A 123 -7.21 -12.42 0.65
N ALA A 124 -6.39 -12.67 1.69
CA ALA A 124 -6.54 -11.98 2.97
C ALA A 124 -6.24 -10.48 2.85
N LEU A 125 -5.19 -10.12 2.10
CA LEU A 125 -4.79 -8.74 1.88
C LEU A 125 -5.89 -7.93 1.18
N ARG A 126 -6.57 -8.51 0.18
CA ARG A 126 -7.69 -7.87 -0.53
C ARG A 126 -8.87 -7.52 0.37
N ARG A 127 -9.07 -8.24 1.47
CA ARG A 127 -10.15 -7.97 2.43
C ARG A 127 -9.86 -6.74 3.28
N VAL A 128 -8.59 -6.49 3.57
CA VAL A 128 -8.13 -5.35 4.39
C VAL A 128 -7.86 -4.13 3.54
N PHE A 129 -7.31 -4.31 2.32
CA PHE A 129 -6.98 -3.25 1.38
C PHE A 129 -7.75 -3.43 0.07
N PRO A 130 -8.98 -2.89 -0.05
CA PRO A 130 -9.80 -3.02 -1.26
C PRO A 130 -9.11 -2.52 -2.53
N ASP A 131 -8.24 -1.51 -2.42
CA ASP A 131 -7.49 -0.95 -3.56
C ASP A 131 -6.48 -1.96 -4.14
N VAL A 132 -5.95 -2.89 -3.34
CA VAL A 132 -5.15 -4.03 -3.87
C VAL A 132 -6.02 -4.89 -4.78
N GLY A 133 -7.28 -5.11 -4.43
CA GLY A 133 -8.24 -5.83 -5.26
C GLY A 133 -8.53 -5.10 -6.58
N ARG A 134 -8.76 -3.78 -6.54
CA ARG A 134 -8.95 -2.96 -7.74
C ARG A 134 -7.72 -2.98 -8.65
N LEU A 135 -6.52 -2.86 -8.08
CA LEU A 135 -5.27 -2.89 -8.84
C LEU A 135 -5.09 -4.23 -9.57
N LEU A 136 -5.32 -5.35 -8.87
CA LEU A 136 -5.21 -6.68 -9.48
C LEU A 136 -6.19 -6.90 -10.62
N VAL A 137 -7.44 -6.45 -10.49
CA VAL A 137 -8.43 -6.55 -11.56
C VAL A 137 -7.91 -5.84 -12.81
N VAL A 138 -7.45 -4.60 -12.66
CA VAL A 138 -6.99 -3.82 -13.80
C VAL A 138 -5.70 -4.35 -14.42
N LEU A 139 -4.79 -4.95 -13.63
CA LEU A 139 -3.55 -5.54 -14.15
C LEU A 139 -3.74 -6.89 -14.84
N THR A 140 -4.92 -7.51 -14.73
CA THR A 140 -5.18 -8.85 -15.27
C THR A 140 -6.24 -8.88 -16.39
N THR A 141 -6.87 -7.74 -16.67
CA THR A 141 -7.67 -7.45 -17.87
C THR A 141 -6.84 -6.81 -18.97
#